data_AF-A0A524CPW9-F1
#
_entry.id   AF-A0A524CPW9-F1
#
_cell.length_a   1.000
_cell.length_b   1.000
_cell.length_c   1.000
_cell.angle_alpha   90.00
_cell.angle_beta   90.00
_cell.angle_gamma   90.00
#
_symmetry.space_group_name_H-M   'P 1'
#
loop_
_entity.id
_entity.type
_entity.pdbx_description
1 polymer ?
#
loop_
_entity_poly.entity_id
_entity_poly.type
_entity_poly.pdbx_seq_one_letter_code
_entity_poly.pdbx_strand_id
1 'polypeptide(L)'
;MKTGLSTLYFNVIKNLDIDPSSLNDPIFLIGWPGISLVGKLAITSIRDSIKAEKCLTIEYFDFPAKSIVNKGNLKIPKARVYYRSRKPNDLFILTAKFQPQNPEGVFDFAKQFCDYMHKITEGKISMYVSAGALVSEKIEDEPLVHVCGTDVELVTSFLEYEHSQIMENGVIAGANGILPTWAGEKGFAPGICLLAE
;
A
#
# COMPACT_ATOMS: atom_id res chain seq x y z
N MET A 1 -34.85 -8.00 0.43
CA MET A 1 -34.23 -6.67 0.59
C MET A 1 -32.74 -6.82 0.34
N LYS A 2 -32.19 -6.23 -0.72
CA LYS A 2 -30.73 -6.08 -0.84
C LYS A 2 -30.36 -4.94 0.10
N THR A 3 -29.86 -5.26 1.29
CA THR A 3 -29.17 -4.29 2.14
C THR A 3 -27.91 -3.88 1.38
N GLY A 4 -27.98 -2.79 0.62
CA GLY A 4 -26.80 -2.20 0.03
C GLY A 4 -25.87 -1.83 1.17
N LEU A 5 -24.71 -2.47 1.28
CA LEU A 5 -23.63 -1.99 2.14
C LEU A 5 -23.40 -0.53 1.79
N SER A 6 -23.67 0.38 2.74
CA SER A 6 -23.38 1.79 2.56
C SER A 6 -21.87 1.95 2.43
N THR A 7 -21.41 2.26 1.22
CA THR A 7 -20.00 2.56 0.97
C THR A 7 -19.60 3.78 1.80
N LEU A 8 -18.48 3.69 2.52
CA LEU A 8 -17.97 4.80 3.30
C LEU A 8 -17.51 5.92 2.35
N TYR A 9 -17.61 7.16 2.82
CA TYR A 9 -17.15 8.31 2.03
C TYR A 9 -15.69 8.13 1.63
N PHE A 10 -15.45 8.15 0.31
CA PHE A 10 -14.14 8.03 -0.32
C PHE A 10 -14.05 9.06 -1.45
N ASN A 11 -13.23 10.08 -1.23
CA ASN A 11 -13.06 11.17 -2.18
C ASN A 11 -11.62 11.23 -2.66
N VAL A 12 -11.43 11.23 -3.98
CA VAL A 12 -10.12 11.30 -4.60
C VAL A 12 -9.93 12.68 -5.23
N ILE A 13 -8.91 13.38 -4.76
CA ILE A 13 -8.48 14.67 -5.28
C ILE A 13 -7.25 14.42 -6.15
N LYS A 14 -7.36 14.70 -7.45
CA LYS A 14 -6.24 14.64 -8.38
C LYS A 14 -5.30 15.83 -8.16
N ASN A 15 -4.01 15.57 -8.00
CA ASN A 15 -2.95 16.57 -7.84
C ASN A 15 -2.02 16.65 -9.06
N LEU A 16 -1.90 15.54 -9.79
CA LEU A 16 -1.18 15.45 -11.07
C LEU A 16 -2.05 14.60 -12.01
N ASP A 17 -2.10 14.98 -13.28
CA ASP A 17 -2.72 14.15 -14.31
C ASP A 17 -1.69 13.16 -14.86
N ILE A 18 -2.07 11.89 -14.93
CA ILE A 18 -1.21 10.80 -15.40
C ILE A 18 -1.87 10.22 -16.63
N ASP A 19 -1.18 10.30 -17.77
CA ASP A 19 -1.62 9.69 -19.00
C ASP A 19 -1.39 8.17 -18.91
N PRO A 20 -2.45 7.34 -18.85
CA PRO A 20 -2.31 5.89 -18.76
C PRO A 20 -1.56 5.30 -19.95
N SER A 21 -1.59 5.94 -21.13
CA SER A 21 -0.87 5.47 -22.32
C SER A 21 0.65 5.53 -22.15
N SER A 22 1.14 6.44 -21.30
CA SER A 22 2.56 6.63 -20.99
C SER A 22 3.11 5.71 -19.89
N LEU A 23 2.24 5.02 -19.16
CA LEU A 23 2.63 4.15 -18.06
C LEU A 23 3.42 2.94 -18.55
N ASN A 24 4.53 2.66 -17.88
CA ASN A 24 5.41 1.54 -18.18
C ASN A 24 5.50 0.58 -16.99
N ASP A 25 4.76 -0.54 -17.09
CA ASP A 25 4.71 -1.65 -16.13
C ASP A 25 4.69 -1.20 -14.65
N PRO A 26 3.72 -0.35 -14.25
CA PRO A 26 3.74 0.31 -12.96
C PRO A 26 3.60 -0.66 -11.77
N ILE A 27 4.48 -0.48 -10.78
CA ILE A 27 4.44 -1.19 -9.48
C ILE A 27 3.90 -0.26 -8.40
N PHE A 28 3.03 -0.79 -7.53
CA PHE A 28 2.51 -0.07 -6.39
C PHE A 28 3.26 -0.42 -5.10
N LEU A 29 3.92 0.55 -4.48
CA LEU A 29 4.52 0.38 -3.15
C LEU A 29 3.60 0.95 -2.06
N ILE A 30 3.36 0.19 -1.01
CA ILE A 30 2.39 0.53 0.04
C ILE A 30 3.07 0.54 1.40
N GLY A 31 3.04 1.68 2.08
CA GLY A 31 3.62 1.86 3.39
C GLY A 31 2.64 2.51 4.35
N TRP A 32 1.79 1.71 4.99
CA TRP A 32 0.94 2.19 6.08
C TRP A 32 1.69 2.23 7.41
N PRO A 33 1.32 3.15 8.34
CA PRO A 33 1.84 3.11 9.71
C PRO A 33 1.53 1.76 10.36
N GLY A 34 2.54 1.05 10.85
CA GLY A 34 2.42 -0.24 11.54
C GLY A 34 3.40 -0.33 12.70
N ILE A 35 3.76 -1.56 13.10
CA ILE A 35 4.73 -1.83 14.17
C ILE A 35 6.04 -1.09 13.88
N SER A 36 6.47 -0.25 14.84
CA SER A 36 7.68 0.57 14.77
C SER A 36 7.85 1.41 13.49
N LEU A 37 6.79 1.58 12.69
CA LEU A 37 6.79 2.24 11.39
C LEU A 37 7.76 1.67 10.35
N VAL A 38 8.32 0.46 10.52
CA VAL A 38 9.40 -0.10 9.67
C VAL A 38 9.05 -0.02 8.19
N GLY A 39 7.98 -0.70 7.76
CA GLY A 39 7.56 -0.71 6.37
C GLY A 39 7.20 0.68 5.83
N LYS A 40 6.55 1.52 6.65
CA LYS A 40 6.26 2.91 6.26
C LYS A 40 7.54 3.71 6.01
N LEU A 41 8.52 3.60 6.89
CA LEU A 41 9.78 4.33 6.76
C LEU A 41 10.57 3.85 5.54
N ALA A 42 10.61 2.53 5.28
CA ALA A 42 11.21 1.98 4.07
C ALA A 42 10.56 2.56 2.80
N ILE A 43 9.23 2.45 2.67
CA ILE A 43 8.50 2.92 1.48
C ILE A 43 8.59 4.45 1.32
N THR A 44 8.50 5.20 2.42
CA THR A 44 8.59 6.67 2.33
C THR A 44 10.00 7.18 2.09
N SER A 45 11.04 6.43 2.50
CA SER A 45 12.43 6.71 2.13
C SER A 45 12.65 6.50 0.62
N ILE A 46 12.11 5.42 0.04
CA ILE A 46 12.14 5.20 -1.41
C ILE A 46 11.48 6.37 -2.14
N ARG A 47 10.28 6.79 -1.71
CA ARG A 47 9.56 7.94 -2.26
C ARG A 47 10.43 9.20 -2.31
N ASP A 48 11.09 9.51 -1.20
CA ASP A 48 11.89 10.72 -1.06
C ASP A 48 13.16 10.66 -1.92
N SER A 49 13.85 9.51 -1.92
CA SER A 49 15.06 9.28 -2.72
C SER A 49 14.83 9.42 -4.22
N ILE A 50 13.71 8.91 -4.73
CA ILE A 50 13.36 9.02 -6.16
C ILE A 50 12.64 10.32 -6.51
N LYS A 51 12.38 11.18 -5.51
CA LYS A 51 11.62 12.43 -5.65
C LYS A 51 10.26 12.20 -6.32
N ALA A 52 9.51 11.22 -5.84
CA ALA A 52 8.18 10.93 -6.37
C ALA A 52 7.21 12.09 -6.09
N GLU A 53 6.42 12.45 -7.08
CA GLU A 53 5.51 13.60 -7.03
C GLU A 53 4.13 13.14 -6.59
N LYS A 54 3.49 13.92 -5.72
CA LYS A 54 2.16 13.58 -5.22
C LYS A 54 1.13 13.72 -6.34
N CYS A 55 0.54 12.61 -6.76
CA CYS A 55 -0.46 12.59 -7.83
C CYS A 55 -1.90 12.51 -7.33
N LEU A 56 -2.15 11.90 -6.16
CA LEU A 56 -3.50 11.84 -5.57
C LEU A 56 -3.47 12.15 -4.08
N THR A 57 -4.58 12.73 -3.61
CA THR A 57 -4.92 12.84 -2.20
C THR A 57 -6.28 12.20 -1.98
N ILE A 58 -6.38 11.30 -0.99
CA ILE A 58 -7.60 10.54 -0.71
C ILE A 58 -8.11 10.92 0.68
N GLU A 59 -9.36 11.37 0.73
CA GLU A 59 -10.13 11.60 1.96
C GLU A 59 -11.05 10.41 2.18
N TYR A 60 -11.03 9.85 3.40
CA TYR A 60 -11.77 8.65 3.74
C TYR A 60 -12.28 8.73 5.17
N PHE A 61 -13.58 8.47 5.38
CA PHE A 61 -14.23 8.74 6.67
C PHE A 61 -13.95 7.69 7.76
N ASP A 62 -13.35 6.54 7.42
CA ASP A 62 -12.88 5.59 8.43
C ASP A 62 -11.45 5.89 8.90
N PHE A 63 -10.77 6.90 8.34
CA PHE A 63 -9.59 7.41 9.02
C PHE A 63 -9.97 8.00 10.38
N PRO A 64 -9.06 7.99 11.38
CA PRO A 64 -9.36 8.49 12.70
C PRO A 64 -9.98 9.88 12.70
N ALA A 65 -11.05 10.08 13.48
CA ALA A 65 -11.68 11.38 13.73
C ALA A 65 -10.76 12.30 14.55
N LYS A 66 -9.59 12.63 14.00
CA LYS A 66 -8.50 13.40 14.60
C LYS A 66 -8.04 14.45 13.61
N SER A 67 -7.88 15.69 14.06
CA SER A 67 -7.18 16.71 13.27
C SER A 67 -5.67 16.53 13.42
N ILE A 68 -4.95 16.84 12.34
CA ILE A 68 -3.49 16.93 12.31
C ILE A 68 -3.14 18.41 12.42
N VAL A 69 -2.42 18.78 13.47
CA VAL A 69 -1.84 20.12 13.63
C VAL A 69 -0.47 20.16 12.99
N ASN A 70 -0.19 21.15 12.14
CA ASN A 70 1.14 21.40 11.61
C ASN A 70 1.35 22.91 11.40
N LYS A 71 2.32 23.51 12.10
CA LYS A 71 2.62 24.96 12.02
C LYS A 71 1.35 25.82 12.11
N GLY A 72 0.53 25.57 13.13
CA GLY A 72 -0.74 26.28 13.37
C GLY A 72 -1.91 25.93 12.44
N ASN A 73 -1.71 25.06 11.43
CA ASN A 73 -2.78 24.66 10.50
C ASN A 73 -3.42 23.34 10.92
N LEU A 74 -4.75 23.27 10.86
CA LEU A 74 -5.54 22.05 11.08
C LEU A 74 -5.88 21.37 9.75
N LYS A 75 -5.69 20.05 9.67
CA LYS A 75 -6.07 19.24 8.51
C LYS A 75 -6.67 17.91 8.96
N ILE A 76 -7.65 17.41 8.22
CA ILE A 76 -8.14 16.03 8.38
C ILE A 76 -7.09 15.02 7.89
N PRO A 77 -7.13 13.76 8.35
CA PRO A 77 -6.30 12.68 7.83
C PRO A 77 -6.60 12.41 6.36
N LYS A 78 -5.53 12.14 5.60
CA LYS A 78 -5.60 11.81 4.19
C LYS A 78 -4.54 10.78 3.84
N ALA A 79 -4.90 9.83 2.99
CA ALA A 79 -3.92 9.04 2.25
C ALA A 79 -3.41 9.84 1.05
N ARG A 80 -2.20 9.53 0.60
CA ARG A 80 -1.55 10.18 -0.54
C ARG A 80 -0.96 9.12 -1.44
N VAL A 81 -1.16 9.31 -2.73
CA VAL A 81 -0.45 8.56 -3.76
C VAL A 81 0.59 9.46 -4.39
N TYR A 82 1.79 8.94 -4.55
CA TYR A 82 2.89 9.57 -5.26
C TYR A 82 3.21 8.74 -6.49
N TYR A 83 3.77 9.38 -7.51
CA TYR A 83 4.13 8.77 -8.77
C TYR A 83 5.51 9.24 -9.22
N ARG A 84 6.27 8.33 -9.83
CA ARG A 84 7.51 8.66 -10.52
C ARG A 84 7.67 7.72 -11.71
N SER A 85 7.69 8.28 -12.91
CA SER A 85 8.09 7.51 -14.08
C SER A 85 9.58 7.17 -14.01
N ARG A 86 9.92 5.88 -14.18
CA ARG A 86 11.31 5.37 -14.17
C ARG A 86 11.44 4.10 -15.01
N LYS A 87 12.69 3.68 -15.19
CA LYS A 87 13.05 2.38 -15.75
C LYS A 87 13.67 1.50 -14.65
N PRO A 88 13.44 0.18 -14.68
CA PRO A 88 12.62 -0.53 -15.66
C PRO A 88 11.11 -0.31 -15.48
N ASN A 89 10.66 0.07 -14.29
CA ASN A 89 9.23 0.23 -13.96
C ASN A 89 8.92 1.63 -13.45
N ASP A 90 7.73 2.11 -13.80
CA ASP A 90 7.10 3.23 -13.10
C ASP A 90 6.73 2.83 -11.67
N LEU A 91 6.80 3.78 -10.74
CA LEU A 91 6.37 3.53 -9.36
C LEU A 91 5.22 4.43 -8.94
N PHE A 92 4.19 3.80 -8.39
CA PHE A 92 3.21 4.43 -7.51
C PHE A 92 3.54 4.14 -6.06
N ILE A 93 3.25 5.07 -5.15
CA ILE A 93 3.53 4.93 -3.72
C ILE A 93 2.35 5.42 -2.90
N LEU A 94 1.75 4.54 -2.10
CA LEU A 94 0.64 4.85 -1.19
C LEU A 94 1.15 4.92 0.25
N THR A 95 0.83 6.01 0.92
CA THR A 95 1.06 6.13 2.37
C THR A 95 0.10 7.13 3.00
N ALA A 96 -0.01 7.07 4.32
CA ALA A 96 -0.82 7.99 5.11
C ALA A 96 -0.23 8.19 6.51
N LYS A 97 -0.78 9.15 7.26
CA LYS A 97 -0.46 9.29 8.70
C LYS A 97 -1.16 8.24 9.57
N PHE A 98 -2.29 7.71 9.12
CA PHE A 98 -3.11 6.72 9.82
C PHE A 98 -3.60 5.66 8.82
N GLN A 99 -3.87 4.45 9.31
CA GLN A 99 -4.68 3.46 8.61
C GLN A 99 -6.17 3.76 8.82
N PRO A 100 -7.09 3.18 8.00
CA PRO A 100 -8.49 3.03 8.41
C PRO A 100 -8.60 2.41 9.81
N GLN A 101 -9.59 2.80 10.60
CA GLN A 101 -9.73 2.40 12.00
C GLN A 101 -10.43 1.06 12.18
N ASN A 102 -11.48 0.81 11.39
CA ASN A 102 -12.35 -0.34 11.58
C ASN A 102 -12.06 -1.40 10.51
N PRO A 103 -12.28 -2.71 10.81
CA PRO A 103 -12.09 -3.78 9.83
C PRO A 103 -12.85 -3.53 8.52
N GLU A 104 -14.12 -3.10 8.60
CA GLU A 104 -14.94 -2.75 7.44
C GLU A 104 -14.30 -1.65 6.59
N GLY A 105 -13.76 -0.61 7.22
CA GLY A 105 -13.10 0.48 6.52
C GLY A 105 -11.77 0.10 5.90
N VAL A 106 -11.05 -0.88 6.47
CA VAL A 106 -9.85 -1.44 5.82
C VAL A 106 -10.20 -2.13 4.51
N PHE A 107 -11.22 -3.00 4.51
CA PHE A 107 -11.68 -3.68 3.30
C PHE A 107 -12.29 -2.72 2.29
N ASP A 108 -13.12 -1.78 2.74
CA ASP A 108 -13.78 -0.82 1.87
C ASP A 108 -12.76 0.16 1.25
N PHE A 109 -11.73 0.60 1.99
CA PHE A 109 -10.62 1.35 1.42
C PHE A 109 -9.90 0.54 0.33
N ALA A 110 -9.52 -0.71 0.61
CA ALA A 110 -8.81 -1.56 -0.35
C ALA A 110 -9.61 -1.74 -1.65
N LYS A 111 -10.92 -2.00 -1.52
CA LYS A 111 -11.85 -2.10 -2.65
C LYS A 111 -11.89 -0.82 -3.49
N GLN A 112 -12.27 0.30 -2.87
CA GLN A 112 -12.44 1.57 -3.58
C GLN A 112 -11.13 2.06 -4.19
N PHE A 113 -10.02 1.82 -3.50
CA PHE A 113 -8.69 2.15 -3.98
C PHE A 113 -8.29 1.33 -5.22
N CYS A 114 -8.41 0.01 -5.17
CA CYS A 114 -8.08 -0.85 -6.31
C CYS A 114 -8.99 -0.55 -7.52
N ASP A 115 -10.30 -0.37 -7.29
CA ASP A 115 -11.27 0.02 -8.33
C ASP A 115 -10.87 1.35 -9.00
N TYR A 116 -10.48 2.35 -8.21
CA TYR A 116 -10.07 3.65 -8.72
C TYR A 116 -8.74 3.56 -9.49
N MET A 117 -7.73 2.91 -8.90
CA MET A 117 -6.41 2.79 -9.51
C MET A 117 -6.45 2.01 -10.81
N HIS A 118 -7.17 0.87 -10.85
CA HIS A 118 -7.35 0.08 -12.05
C HIS A 118 -7.93 0.89 -13.20
N LYS A 119 -8.92 1.76 -12.92
CA LYS A 119 -9.50 2.65 -13.93
C LYS A 119 -8.50 3.66 -14.46
N ILE A 120 -7.75 4.34 -13.58
CA ILE A 120 -6.84 5.41 -14.01
C ILE A 120 -5.52 4.90 -14.61
N THR A 121 -5.16 3.64 -14.37
CA THR A 121 -3.99 3.01 -14.99
C THR A 121 -4.37 2.06 -16.13
N GLU A 122 -5.66 1.96 -16.49
CA GLU A 122 -6.17 0.99 -17.48
C GLU A 122 -5.72 -0.45 -17.20
N GLY A 123 -5.70 -0.84 -15.92
CA GLY A 123 -5.30 -2.18 -15.48
C GLY A 123 -3.82 -2.51 -15.64
N LYS A 124 -2.96 -1.54 -15.97
CA LYS A 124 -1.52 -1.77 -16.18
C LYS A 124 -0.69 -2.03 -14.92
N ILE A 125 -1.26 -1.94 -13.71
CA ILE A 125 -0.51 -2.19 -12.49
C ILE A 125 -0.08 -3.65 -12.47
N SER A 126 1.23 -3.89 -12.33
CA SER A 126 1.81 -5.22 -12.41
C SER A 126 1.84 -5.95 -11.07
N MET A 127 1.98 -5.21 -9.98
CA MET A 127 1.85 -5.75 -8.63
C MET A 127 1.64 -4.65 -7.57
N TYR A 128 1.10 -5.07 -6.42
CA TYR A 128 0.99 -4.29 -5.20
C TYR A 128 1.90 -4.87 -4.13
N VAL A 129 2.94 -4.15 -3.73
CA VAL A 129 3.91 -4.56 -2.72
C VAL A 129 3.70 -3.72 -1.46
N SER A 130 3.28 -4.34 -0.36
CA SER A 130 3.23 -3.70 0.95
C SER A 130 4.44 -4.06 1.80
N ALA A 131 4.78 -3.18 2.74
CA ALA A 131 5.83 -3.42 3.72
C ALA A 131 5.32 -3.24 5.15
N GLY A 132 5.77 -4.10 6.06
CA GLY A 132 5.46 -4.07 7.49
C GLY A 132 6.62 -4.58 8.34
N ALA A 133 6.31 -4.91 9.59
CA ALA A 133 7.25 -5.57 10.49
C ALA A 133 6.62 -6.85 11.03
N LEU A 134 7.44 -7.86 11.25
CA LEU A 134 7.13 -9.10 11.95
C LEU A 134 7.78 -9.03 13.33
N VAL A 135 7.03 -9.26 14.40
CA VAL A 135 7.64 -9.30 15.74
C VAL A 135 8.31 -10.65 15.91
N SER A 136 9.64 -10.67 15.99
CA SER A 136 10.42 -11.84 16.38
C SER A 136 10.63 -11.90 17.89
N GLU A 137 10.60 -13.11 18.46
CA GLU A 137 10.97 -13.33 19.87
C GLU A 137 12.50 -13.28 20.08
N LYS A 138 13.27 -13.38 19.00
CA LYS A 138 14.74 -13.36 19.02
C LYS A 138 15.25 -12.19 18.19
N ILE A 139 16.27 -11.52 18.73
CA ILE A 139 17.06 -10.57 17.97
C ILE A 139 18.14 -11.39 17.28
N GLU A 140 17.99 -11.60 15.98
CA GLU A 140 19.00 -12.23 15.14
C GLU A 140 20.04 -11.17 14.70
N ASP A 141 21.30 -11.58 14.52
CA ASP A 141 22.36 -10.68 14.05
C ASP A 141 22.12 -10.23 12.60
N GLU A 142 21.43 -11.05 11.80
CA GLU A 142 21.03 -10.77 10.42
C GLU A 142 19.51 -10.90 10.28
N PRO A 143 18.74 -9.80 10.39
CA PRO A 143 17.28 -9.86 10.37
C PRO A 143 16.77 -10.24 8.97
N LEU A 144 15.74 -11.08 8.93
CA LEU A 144 15.15 -11.57 7.69
C LEU A 144 13.94 -10.73 7.26
N VAL A 145 13.68 -10.72 5.95
CA VAL A 145 12.45 -10.21 5.34
C VAL A 145 11.60 -11.40 4.93
N HIS A 146 10.48 -11.57 5.61
CA HIS A 146 9.49 -12.59 5.30
C HIS A 146 8.60 -12.12 4.16
N VAL A 147 8.40 -12.97 3.16
CA VAL A 147 7.66 -12.71 1.93
C VAL A 147 6.44 -13.62 1.87
N CYS A 148 5.29 -13.04 1.57
CA CYS A 148 4.10 -13.79 1.17
C CYS A 148 3.27 -12.99 0.17
N GLY A 149 2.33 -13.64 -0.49
CA GLY A 149 1.54 -12.98 -1.52
C GLY A 149 0.47 -13.86 -2.12
N THR A 150 -0.20 -13.31 -3.13
CA THR A 150 -1.34 -13.96 -3.81
C THR A 150 -0.93 -14.70 -5.08
N ASP A 151 0.35 -14.70 -5.42
CA ASP A 151 0.93 -15.37 -6.58
C ASP A 151 2.20 -16.11 -6.16
N VAL A 152 2.20 -17.43 -6.25
CA VAL A 152 3.28 -18.28 -5.73
C VAL A 152 4.57 -18.12 -6.52
N GLU A 153 4.48 -17.93 -7.84
CA GLU A 153 5.66 -17.76 -8.70
C GLU A 153 6.32 -16.41 -8.40
N LEU A 154 5.52 -15.35 -8.26
CA LEU A 154 6.01 -14.03 -7.86
C LEU A 154 6.58 -14.03 -6.44
N VAL A 155 5.95 -14.71 -5.47
CA VAL A 155 6.52 -14.83 -4.12
C VAL A 155 7.88 -15.52 -4.17
N THR A 156 8.01 -16.58 -4.96
CA THR A 156 9.25 -17.33 -5.10
C THR A 156 10.36 -16.49 -5.74
N SER A 157 10.02 -15.59 -6.67
CA SER A 157 11.03 -14.73 -7.31
C SER A 157 11.70 -13.77 -6.31
N PHE A 158 10.99 -13.34 -5.25
CA PHE A 158 11.58 -12.50 -4.20
C PHE A 158 12.62 -13.25 -3.35
N LEU A 159 12.74 -14.57 -3.44
CA LEU A 159 13.78 -15.34 -2.78
C LEU A 159 15.16 -15.20 -3.45
N GLU A 160 15.25 -14.49 -4.59
CA GLU A 160 16.52 -14.13 -5.20
C GLU A 160 17.31 -13.09 -4.38
N TYR A 161 16.63 -12.35 -3.50
CA TYR A 161 17.26 -11.33 -2.64
C TYR A 161 17.82 -11.96 -1.36
N GLU A 162 19.01 -11.50 -0.95
CA GLU A 162 19.61 -11.91 0.31
C GLU A 162 18.71 -11.57 1.50
N HIS A 163 18.79 -12.39 2.56
CA HIS A 163 17.99 -12.26 3.78
C HIS A 163 16.47 -12.27 3.55
N SER A 164 15.99 -12.98 2.53
CA SER A 164 14.57 -13.17 2.27
C SER A 164 14.14 -14.63 2.52
N GLN A 165 12.93 -14.82 3.03
CA GLN A 165 12.34 -16.15 3.22
C GLN A 165 10.83 -16.12 3.08
N ILE A 166 10.21 -17.28 2.81
CA ILE A 166 8.75 -17.40 2.75
C ILE A 166 8.15 -17.30 4.16
N MET A 167 7.12 -16.49 4.32
CA MET A 167 6.25 -16.54 5.50
C MET A 167 5.31 -17.75 5.40
N GLU A 168 5.67 -18.87 6.04
CA GLU A 168 4.90 -20.11 5.97
C GLU A 168 3.52 -20.00 6.66
N ASN A 169 3.45 -19.33 7.81
CA ASN A 169 2.24 -19.24 8.62
C ASN A 169 2.14 -17.89 9.33
N GLY A 170 0.92 -17.45 9.62
CA GLY A 170 0.65 -16.29 10.47
C GLY A 170 -0.50 -15.44 9.96
N VAL A 171 -0.62 -14.23 10.52
CA VAL A 171 -1.70 -13.28 10.18
C VAL A 171 -1.12 -11.89 10.03
N ILE A 172 -1.42 -11.24 8.90
CA ILE A 172 -1.05 -9.85 8.65
C ILE A 172 -2.31 -8.99 8.82
N ALA A 173 -2.40 -8.30 9.96
CA ALA A 173 -3.54 -7.45 10.26
C ALA A 173 -3.45 -6.06 9.59
N GLY A 174 -4.61 -5.46 9.36
CA GLY A 174 -4.73 -4.08 8.88
C GLY A 174 -4.45 -3.91 7.37
N ALA A 175 -4.38 -2.65 6.94
CA ALA A 175 -4.31 -2.27 5.54
C ALA A 175 -3.02 -2.68 4.83
N ASN A 176 -1.91 -2.92 5.55
CA ASN A 176 -0.70 -3.49 4.95
C ASN A 176 -0.93 -4.94 4.49
N GLY A 177 -1.72 -5.74 5.22
CA GLY A 177 -2.07 -7.10 4.76
C GLY A 177 -3.23 -7.08 3.77
N ILE A 178 -4.31 -6.36 4.10
CA ILE A 178 -5.56 -6.46 3.33
C ILE A 178 -5.46 -5.86 1.93
N LEU A 179 -4.80 -4.72 1.74
CA LEU A 179 -4.79 -4.06 0.42
C LEU A 179 -4.13 -4.92 -0.68
N PRO A 180 -2.88 -5.42 -0.53
CA PRO A 180 -2.30 -6.29 -1.54
C PRO A 180 -3.06 -7.62 -1.69
N THR A 181 -3.55 -8.22 -0.60
CA THR A 181 -4.38 -9.44 -0.67
C THR A 181 -5.66 -9.19 -1.47
N TRP A 182 -6.36 -8.09 -1.22
CA TRP A 182 -7.57 -7.72 -1.96
C TRP A 182 -7.26 -7.51 -3.45
N ALA A 183 -6.16 -6.82 -3.77
CA ALA A 183 -5.76 -6.60 -5.15
C ALA A 183 -5.57 -7.93 -5.91
N GLY A 184 -4.85 -8.88 -5.30
CA GLY A 184 -4.61 -10.19 -5.88
C GLY A 184 -5.86 -11.06 -5.99
N GLU A 185 -6.59 -11.25 -4.89
CA GLU A 185 -7.78 -12.11 -4.87
C GLU A 185 -8.93 -11.59 -5.74
N LYS A 186 -8.97 -10.29 -6.02
CA LYS A 186 -9.97 -9.68 -6.91
C LYS A 186 -9.49 -9.47 -8.34
N GLY A 187 -8.29 -9.97 -8.67
CA GLY A 187 -7.78 -9.97 -10.05
C GLY A 187 -7.37 -8.60 -10.57
N PHE A 188 -7.01 -7.66 -9.69
CA PHE A 188 -6.48 -6.37 -10.12
C PHE A 188 -5.01 -6.46 -10.52
N ALA A 189 -4.19 -7.11 -9.69
CA ALA A 189 -2.79 -7.50 -9.93
C ALA A 189 -2.30 -8.33 -8.73
N PRO A 190 -1.25 -9.15 -8.88
CA PRO A 190 -0.61 -9.84 -7.76
C PRO A 190 -0.28 -8.91 -6.57
N GLY A 191 -0.55 -9.38 -5.36
CA GLY A 191 -0.19 -8.71 -4.12
C GLY A 191 0.97 -9.42 -3.41
N ILE A 192 1.92 -8.64 -2.89
CA ILE A 192 3.06 -9.10 -2.08
C ILE A 192 3.07 -8.31 -0.76
N CYS A 193 3.33 -9.01 0.35
CA CYS A 193 3.66 -8.41 1.63
C CYS A 193 5.10 -8.76 2.01
N LEU A 194 5.88 -7.75 2.40
CA LEU A 194 7.22 -7.87 2.94
C LEU A 194 7.21 -7.51 4.42
N LEU A 195 7.67 -8.39 5.29
CA LEU A 195 7.69 -8.18 6.73
C LEU A 195 9.11 -8.37 7.27
N ALA A 196 9.73 -7.28 7.71
CA ALA A 196 11.04 -7.31 8.34
C ALA A 196 10.90 -7.67 9.84
N GLU A 197 11.78 -8.53 10.34
CA GLU A 197 11.91 -8.86 11.77
C GLU A 197 12.25 -7.65 12.67
#